data_AF-A0A925MIQ0-F1
#
_entry.id   AF-A0A925MIQ0-F1
#
_cell.length_a   1.000
_cell.length_b   1.000
_cell.length_c   1.000
_cell.angle_alpha   90.00
_cell.angle_beta   90.00
_cell.angle_gamma   90.00
#
_symmetry.space_group_name_H-M   'P 1'
#
loop_
_entity.id
_entity.type
_entity.pdbx_description
1 polymer ?
#
loop_
_entity_poly.entity_id
_entity_poly.type
_entity_poly.pdbx_seq_one_letter_code
_entity_poly.pdbx_strand_id
1 'polypeptide(L)'
;MRLRDRSAAPISIATTIATGVSVPMATSALAILALLAGCGGGNPNQMEPVDAAPGADADSDAPPPIPIDANEEPPPPPTLGVQLDRAGRPGVGTLLLGTLAAPSVQADIQATYEAAADPATWRTLVLPNGATVERELSNNLAVFDGLDKNRAVTGAGCGNAMRYINLPGATSYQFSARLFADDQLLVDTQLSTCGIYFDLELFQGSSNTLFPTTCGGRTPIHDVFDMTYSVLAAGTFGVEINGRVPRLGDDVGPHADVTTTFPFLGAPR
;
A
#
# COMPACT_ATOMS: atom_id res chain seq x y z
N MET A 1 -10.60 -9.92 -8.54
CA MET A 1 -10.67 -8.45 -8.43
C MET A 1 -12.13 -8.03 -8.27
N ARG A 2 -12.44 -7.15 -7.31
CA ARG A 2 -13.81 -6.63 -7.08
C ARG A 2 -13.87 -5.13 -7.39
N LEU A 3 -14.94 -4.68 -8.04
CA LEU A 3 -15.19 -3.27 -8.31
C LEU A 3 -16.30 -2.76 -7.39
N ARG A 4 -16.17 -1.52 -6.93
CA ARG A 4 -17.22 -0.81 -6.19
C ARG A 4 -17.60 0.44 -6.96
N ASP A 5 -18.87 0.55 -7.31
CA ASP A 5 -19.41 1.77 -7.92
C ASP A 5 -19.42 2.90 -6.88
N ARG A 6 -18.88 4.07 -7.24
CA ARG A 6 -18.95 5.29 -6.42
C ARG A 6 -20.38 5.69 -6.06
N SER A 7 -21.36 5.40 -6.92
CA SER A 7 -22.77 5.67 -6.66
C SER A 7 -23.33 4.81 -5.52
N ALA A 8 -22.69 3.67 -5.22
CA ALA A 8 -23.09 2.71 -4.20
C ALA A 8 -22.41 3.02 -2.85
N ALA A 9 -22.86 4.10 -2.20
CA ALA A 9 -22.42 4.62 -0.90
C ALA A 9 -20.89 4.94 -0.82
N PRO A 10 -20.50 6.11 -0.28
CA PRO A 10 -19.09 6.39 -0.08
C PRO A 10 -18.47 5.30 0.80
N ILE A 11 -17.17 5.00 0.60
CA ILE A 11 -16.40 4.31 1.65
C ILE A 11 -16.72 5.11 2.91
N SER A 12 -17.35 4.45 3.90
CA SER A 12 -17.76 5.12 5.13
C SER A 12 -16.50 5.39 5.95
N ILE A 13 -15.77 6.40 5.53
CA ILE A 13 -14.65 7.00 6.25
C ILE A 13 -15.30 7.97 7.21
N ALA A 14 -16.08 7.42 8.15
CA ALA A 14 -16.58 8.21 9.26
C ALA A 14 -15.35 8.76 9.98
N THR A 15 -15.09 10.05 9.79
CA THR A 15 -14.22 10.83 10.65
C THR A 15 -14.90 10.84 12.00
N THR A 16 -14.62 9.83 12.82
CA THR A 16 -14.92 9.92 14.25
C THR A 16 -13.92 10.92 14.80
N ILE A 17 -14.27 12.20 14.76
CA ILE A 17 -13.67 13.19 15.63
C ILE A 17 -14.07 12.71 17.03
N ALA A 18 -13.14 12.08 17.74
CA ALA A 18 -13.37 11.61 19.09
C ALA A 18 -13.59 12.82 20.00
N THR A 19 -14.84 13.25 20.15
CA THR A 19 -15.26 14.11 21.25
C THR A 19 -15.31 13.24 22.50
N GLY A 20 -14.29 13.37 23.34
CA GLY A 20 -14.30 13.11 24.78
C GLY A 20 -15.07 11.88 25.27
N VAL A 21 -14.36 10.76 25.42
CA VAL A 21 -14.72 9.75 26.42
C VAL A 21 -13.49 9.48 27.27
N SER A 22 -13.53 9.95 28.50
CA SER A 22 -12.57 9.61 29.55
C SER A 22 -12.79 8.15 29.97
N VAL A 23 -11.83 7.27 29.66
CA VAL A 23 -11.78 5.91 30.20
C VAL A 23 -10.77 5.89 31.36
N PRO A 24 -11.09 5.33 32.53
CA PRO A 24 -10.19 5.31 33.67
C PRO A 24 -9.02 4.36 33.43
N MET A 25 -7.82 4.82 33.78
CA MET A 25 -6.58 4.05 33.82
C MET A 25 -6.72 2.85 34.78
N ALA A 26 -6.59 1.65 34.23
CA ALA A 26 -6.14 0.48 34.99
C ALA A 26 -4.70 0.17 34.54
N THR A 27 -3.79 0.37 35.48
CA THR A 27 -2.35 0.15 35.41
C THR A 27 -2.01 -1.34 35.22
N SER A 28 -1.30 -1.67 34.15
CA SER A 28 -0.28 -2.74 34.16
C SER A 28 0.78 -2.42 33.12
N ALA A 29 1.97 -2.11 33.62
CA ALA A 29 3.15 -1.77 32.85
C ALA A 29 3.79 -3.02 32.24
N LEU A 30 4.10 -2.95 30.95
CA LEU A 30 5.32 -3.51 30.40
C LEU A 30 5.89 -2.48 29.43
N ALA A 31 6.95 -1.80 29.86
CA ALA A 31 7.61 -0.75 29.12
C ALA A 31 8.54 -1.37 28.06
N ILE A 32 8.24 -1.11 26.79
CA ILE A 32 9.27 -1.01 25.75
C ILE A 32 9.17 0.41 25.21
N LEU A 33 9.93 1.30 25.84
CA LEU A 33 10.08 2.69 25.44
C LEU A 33 11.21 2.76 24.40
N ALA A 34 10.88 2.60 23.12
CA ALA A 34 11.76 3.05 22.05
C ALA A 34 11.42 4.53 21.78
N LEU A 35 12.27 5.44 22.26
CA LEU A 35 12.22 6.84 21.86
C LEU A 35 12.52 6.94 20.36
N LEU A 36 11.49 7.13 19.52
CA LEU A 36 11.64 7.83 18.25
C LEU A 36 11.37 9.33 18.48
N ALA A 37 12.29 9.99 19.17
CA ALA A 37 12.46 11.43 19.08
C ALA A 37 13.39 11.71 17.89
N GLY A 38 12.80 12.00 16.72
CA GLY A 38 13.53 12.18 15.48
C GLY A 38 12.88 13.19 14.54
N CYS A 39 12.27 14.26 15.07
CA CYS A 39 11.93 15.44 14.28
C CYS A 39 12.52 16.65 15.01
N GLY A 40 13.83 16.84 14.89
CA GLY A 40 14.54 17.95 15.53
C GLY A 40 15.80 18.32 14.77
N GLY A 41 15.82 19.56 14.26
CA GLY A 41 17.00 20.41 14.04
C GLY A 41 18.13 19.85 13.18
N GLY A 42 18.32 20.47 12.00
CA GLY A 42 19.44 20.17 11.10
C GLY A 42 20.81 20.23 11.78
N ASN A 43 21.62 19.21 11.49
CA ASN A 43 23.06 19.21 11.74
C ASN A 43 23.78 19.21 10.38
N PRO A 44 24.67 20.18 10.09
CA PRO A 44 25.36 20.30 8.81
C PRO A 44 26.47 19.25 8.56
N ASN A 45 26.59 18.21 9.38
CA ASN A 45 27.55 17.13 9.16
C ASN A 45 26.88 15.95 8.44
N GLN A 46 26.45 16.17 7.20
CA GLN A 46 26.09 15.11 6.28
C GLN A 46 27.37 14.52 5.67
N MET A 47 27.86 13.42 6.25
CA MET A 47 28.50 12.42 5.40
C MET A 47 27.38 11.77 4.61
N GLU A 48 27.28 12.13 3.34
CA GLU A 48 26.47 11.38 2.38
C GLU A 48 26.90 9.91 2.46
N PRO A 49 25.96 8.94 2.51
CA PRO A 49 26.34 7.55 2.33
C PRO A 49 27.06 7.45 1.00
N VAL A 50 28.28 6.90 1.02
CA VAL A 50 29.02 6.56 -0.20
C VAL A 50 28.12 5.61 -0.98
N ASP A 51 27.67 6.06 -2.15
CA ASP A 51 26.83 5.27 -3.04
C ASP A 51 27.42 3.87 -3.21
N ALA A 52 26.57 2.86 -3.04
CA ALA A 52 26.93 1.50 -3.41
C ALA A 52 27.38 1.56 -4.88
N ALA A 53 28.60 1.09 -5.13
CA ALA A 53 29.21 1.15 -6.45
C ALA A 53 28.24 0.56 -7.51
N PRO A 54 28.10 1.20 -8.68
CA PRO A 54 27.36 0.61 -9.78
C PRO A 54 28.11 -0.66 -10.23
N GLY A 55 27.53 -1.82 -9.94
CA GLY A 55 28.14 -3.12 -10.25
C GLY A 55 27.90 -4.24 -9.23
N ALA A 56 27.01 -4.05 -8.25
CA ALA A 56 26.45 -5.15 -7.48
C ALA A 56 25.10 -5.56 -8.11
N ASP A 57 25.21 -6.20 -9.26
CA ASP A 57 24.12 -6.82 -10.00
C ASP A 57 23.44 -7.83 -9.07
N ALA A 58 22.12 -7.74 -8.90
CA ALA A 58 21.33 -8.68 -8.11
C ALA A 58 21.31 -10.11 -8.69
N ASP A 59 21.96 -10.35 -9.84
CA ASP A 59 22.04 -11.65 -10.50
C ASP A 59 23.12 -12.58 -9.92
N SER A 60 24.16 -12.07 -9.26
CA SER A 60 25.26 -12.91 -8.77
C SER A 60 25.05 -13.52 -7.38
N ASP A 61 24.08 -13.01 -6.62
CA ASP A 61 23.75 -13.48 -5.26
C ASP A 61 22.32 -14.01 -5.14
N ALA A 62 21.63 -14.25 -6.27
CA ALA A 62 20.39 -15.02 -6.22
C ALA A 62 20.72 -16.37 -5.55
N PRO A 63 20.13 -16.70 -4.39
CA PRO A 63 20.28 -18.03 -3.85
C PRO A 63 19.85 -19.00 -4.97
N PRO A 64 20.58 -20.11 -5.17
CA PRO A 64 20.17 -21.10 -6.15
C PRO A 64 18.69 -21.39 -5.92
N PRO A 65 17.87 -21.53 -6.97
CA PRO A 65 16.45 -21.79 -6.83
C PRO A 65 16.30 -22.86 -5.76
N ILE A 66 15.54 -22.52 -4.71
CA ILE A 66 15.32 -23.41 -3.58
C ILE A 66 15.00 -24.76 -4.21
N PRO A 67 15.77 -25.82 -3.95
CA PRO A 67 15.43 -27.13 -4.45
C PRO A 67 14.03 -27.38 -3.91
N ILE A 68 13.02 -27.32 -4.78
CA ILE A 68 11.75 -27.98 -4.52
C ILE A 68 12.16 -29.39 -4.14
N ASP A 69 12.06 -29.70 -2.85
CA ASP A 69 12.31 -31.05 -2.39
C ASP A 69 11.41 -31.91 -3.26
N ALA A 70 12.00 -32.80 -4.06
CA ALA A 70 11.25 -33.64 -4.98
C ALA A 70 10.25 -34.56 -4.24
N ASN A 71 10.30 -34.57 -2.90
CA ASN A 71 9.37 -35.24 -2.00
C ASN A 71 8.33 -34.30 -1.36
N GLU A 72 8.42 -32.99 -1.55
CA GLU A 72 7.37 -32.05 -1.13
C GLU A 72 6.31 -32.03 -2.24
N GLU A 73 5.22 -32.74 -1.99
CA GLU A 73 4.08 -32.75 -2.89
C GLU A 73 3.62 -31.29 -3.06
N PRO A 74 3.52 -30.78 -4.31
CA PRO A 74 3.07 -29.41 -4.51
C PRO A 74 1.72 -29.23 -3.81
N PRO A 75 1.50 -28.09 -3.12
CA PRO A 75 0.26 -27.90 -2.38
C PRO A 75 -0.93 -28.13 -3.32
N PRO A 76 -1.98 -28.82 -2.84
CA PRO A 76 -3.11 -29.15 -3.68
C PRO A 76 -3.65 -27.88 -4.32
N PRO A 77 -4.04 -27.92 -5.61
CA PRO A 77 -4.54 -26.74 -6.28
C PRO A 77 -5.71 -26.16 -5.49
N PRO A 78 -5.77 -24.83 -5.31
CA PRO A 78 -6.85 -24.20 -4.58
C PRO A 78 -8.22 -24.61 -5.12
N THR A 79 -9.19 -24.77 -4.22
CA THR A 79 -10.57 -25.08 -4.64
C THR A 79 -11.12 -23.92 -5.48
N LEU A 80 -11.66 -24.23 -6.65
CA LEU A 80 -12.28 -23.23 -7.51
C LEU A 80 -13.40 -22.49 -6.76
N GLY A 81 -13.44 -21.16 -6.92
CA GLY A 81 -14.41 -20.30 -6.24
C GLY A 81 -13.95 -19.76 -4.89
N VAL A 82 -12.80 -20.20 -4.38
CA VAL A 82 -12.14 -19.57 -3.22
C VAL A 82 -11.40 -18.31 -3.68
N GLN A 83 -11.41 -17.28 -2.84
CA GLN A 83 -10.59 -16.08 -3.04
C GLN A 83 -9.11 -16.51 -3.01
N LEU A 84 -8.42 -16.41 -4.15
CA LEU A 84 -7.01 -16.78 -4.27
C LEU A 84 -6.08 -15.62 -3.92
N ASP A 85 -6.42 -14.42 -4.38
CA ASP A 85 -5.57 -13.25 -4.22
C ASP A 85 -6.40 -11.96 -4.13
N ARG A 86 -5.96 -11.07 -3.27
CA ARG A 86 -6.40 -9.68 -3.16
C ARG A 86 -5.60 -8.80 -4.13
N ALA A 87 -5.88 -9.02 -5.42
CA ALA A 87 -5.20 -8.38 -6.55
C ALA A 87 -5.73 -6.99 -6.95
N GLY A 88 -6.66 -6.40 -6.20
CA GLY A 88 -7.18 -5.06 -6.50
C GLY A 88 -6.11 -3.98 -6.40
N ARG A 89 -5.22 -4.08 -5.42
CA ARG A 89 -4.15 -3.10 -5.14
C ARG A 89 -2.76 -3.74 -5.17
N PRO A 90 -2.13 -3.83 -6.35
CA PRO A 90 -0.80 -4.40 -6.52
C PRO A 90 0.24 -3.75 -5.60
N GLY A 91 1.17 -4.55 -5.10
CA GLY A 91 2.24 -4.08 -4.21
C GLY A 91 1.85 -3.90 -2.75
N VAL A 92 0.56 -3.79 -2.38
CA VAL A 92 0.16 -3.65 -0.96
C VAL A 92 0.60 -4.86 -0.13
N GLY A 93 0.38 -6.08 -0.64
CA GLY A 93 0.78 -7.31 0.05
C GLY A 93 2.29 -7.45 0.22
N THR A 94 3.05 -7.05 -0.78
CA THR A 94 4.52 -7.14 -0.78
C THR A 94 5.17 -6.03 0.04
N LEU A 95 4.68 -4.80 -0.11
CA LEU A 95 5.31 -3.62 0.49
C LEU A 95 4.88 -3.42 1.94
N LEU A 96 3.60 -3.66 2.27
CA LEU A 96 3.02 -3.22 3.56
C LEU A 96 2.60 -4.34 4.51
N LEU A 97 2.75 -5.62 4.15
CA LEU A 97 2.38 -6.73 5.04
C LEU A 97 3.62 -7.49 5.49
N GLY A 98 3.82 -7.56 6.82
CA GLY A 98 4.93 -8.30 7.40
C GLY A 98 6.31 -7.76 7.02
N THR A 99 6.41 -6.49 6.59
CA THR A 99 7.63 -5.86 6.07
C THR A 99 8.82 -5.95 7.04
N LEU A 100 8.55 -5.95 8.35
CA LEU A 100 9.55 -6.07 9.41
C LEU A 100 9.50 -7.43 10.14
N ALA A 101 8.67 -8.37 9.67
CA ALA A 101 8.53 -9.68 10.28
C ALA A 101 9.62 -10.64 9.77
N ALA A 102 9.83 -11.74 10.50
CA ALA A 102 10.64 -12.84 9.98
C ALA A 102 9.96 -13.45 8.72
N PRO A 103 10.71 -13.99 7.75
CA PRO A 103 10.15 -14.45 6.47
C PRO A 103 8.99 -15.44 6.60
N SER A 104 9.06 -16.39 7.52
CA SER A 104 7.96 -17.34 7.75
C SER A 104 6.69 -16.66 8.26
N VAL A 105 6.83 -15.68 9.17
CA VAL A 105 5.71 -14.90 9.70
C VAL A 105 5.13 -13.99 8.63
N GLN A 106 5.98 -13.41 7.76
CA GLN A 106 5.54 -12.62 6.63
C GLN A 106 4.70 -13.45 5.66
N ALA A 107 5.15 -14.66 5.32
CA ALA A 107 4.41 -15.57 4.46
C ALA A 107 3.04 -15.94 5.06
N ASP A 108 2.98 -16.24 6.36
CA ASP A 108 1.72 -16.53 7.05
C ASP A 108 0.77 -15.31 7.06
N ILE A 109 1.32 -14.10 7.25
CA ILE A 109 0.56 -12.84 7.19
C ILE A 109 -0.04 -12.65 5.80
N GLN A 110 0.77 -12.80 4.74
CA GLN A 110 0.33 -12.61 3.35
C GLN A 110 -0.72 -13.65 2.98
N ALA A 111 -0.50 -14.93 3.27
CA ALA A 111 -1.47 -16.00 3.02
C ALA A 111 -2.81 -15.74 3.74
N THR A 112 -2.78 -15.30 5.00
CA THR A 112 -3.99 -14.94 5.76
C THR A 112 -4.72 -13.76 5.13
N TYR A 113 -3.98 -12.74 4.71
CA TYR A 113 -4.54 -11.57 4.04
C TYR A 113 -5.21 -11.94 2.71
N GLU A 114 -4.53 -12.70 1.86
CA GLU A 114 -4.97 -13.10 0.52
C GLU A 114 -6.21 -14.00 0.55
N ALA A 115 -6.27 -14.92 1.52
CA ALA A 115 -7.40 -15.83 1.71
C ALA A 115 -8.70 -15.14 2.20
N ALA A 116 -8.63 -13.88 2.65
CA ALA A 116 -9.77 -13.17 3.20
C ALA A 116 -10.82 -12.86 2.13
N ALA A 117 -11.95 -13.57 2.13
CA ALA A 117 -12.98 -13.46 1.11
C ALA A 117 -14.06 -12.39 1.36
N ASP A 118 -14.22 -11.92 2.61
CA ASP A 118 -15.28 -10.97 2.99
C ASP A 118 -14.75 -9.52 3.09
N PRO A 119 -15.18 -8.60 2.19
CA PRO A 119 -14.81 -7.20 2.24
C PRO A 119 -15.22 -6.50 3.53
N ALA A 120 -16.27 -6.96 4.21
CA ALA A 120 -16.70 -6.37 5.47
C ALA A 120 -15.67 -6.58 6.59
N THR A 121 -14.85 -7.65 6.50
CA THR A 121 -13.86 -8.00 7.51
C THR A 121 -12.44 -7.64 7.13
N TRP A 122 -12.15 -7.26 5.88
CA TRP A 122 -10.77 -7.04 5.42
C TRP A 122 -9.93 -6.10 6.29
N ARG A 123 -10.55 -5.07 6.86
CA ARG A 123 -9.86 -4.10 7.74
C ARG A 123 -9.61 -4.65 9.15
N THR A 124 -10.55 -5.43 9.66
CA THR A 124 -10.58 -5.93 11.04
C THR A 124 -10.05 -7.36 11.16
N LEU A 125 -9.74 -8.00 10.04
CA LEU A 125 -9.08 -9.30 9.98
C LEU A 125 -7.83 -9.28 10.84
N VAL A 126 -7.75 -10.21 11.77
CA VAL A 126 -6.60 -10.41 12.64
C VAL A 126 -5.58 -11.29 11.92
N LEU A 127 -4.35 -10.79 11.84
CA LEU A 127 -3.21 -11.46 11.22
C LEU A 127 -2.46 -12.34 12.24
N PRO A 128 -1.58 -13.26 11.79
CA PRO A 128 -0.80 -14.13 12.68
C PRO A 128 0.05 -13.40 13.73
N ASN A 129 0.44 -12.15 13.47
CA ASN A 129 1.15 -11.31 14.44
C ASN A 129 0.23 -10.64 15.50
N GLY A 130 -1.07 -10.96 15.49
CA GLY A 130 -2.08 -10.45 16.42
C GLY A 130 -2.59 -9.03 16.11
N ALA A 131 -2.06 -8.37 15.07
CA ALA A 131 -2.57 -7.08 14.61
C ALA A 131 -3.77 -7.26 13.67
N THR A 132 -4.65 -6.26 13.60
CA THR A 132 -5.60 -6.18 12.48
C THR A 132 -4.88 -5.69 11.23
N VAL A 133 -5.40 -6.00 10.03
CA VAL A 133 -4.86 -5.48 8.76
C VAL A 133 -4.75 -3.95 8.78
N GLU A 134 -5.77 -3.22 9.24
CA GLU A 134 -5.68 -1.74 9.34
C GLU A 134 -4.51 -1.29 10.21
N ARG A 135 -4.23 -2.00 11.31
CA ARG A 135 -3.13 -1.67 12.22
C ARG A 135 -1.77 -2.02 11.62
N GLU A 136 -1.66 -3.19 10.99
CA GLU A 136 -0.44 -3.62 10.30
C GLU A 136 -0.04 -2.62 9.20
N LEU A 137 -0.98 -2.27 8.32
CA LEU A 137 -0.75 -1.29 7.26
C LEU A 137 -0.42 0.09 7.83
N SER A 138 -1.10 0.54 8.89
CA SER A 138 -0.80 1.83 9.53
C SER A 138 0.63 1.87 10.09
N ASN A 139 1.09 0.80 10.72
CA ASN A 139 2.44 0.72 11.26
C ASN A 139 3.49 0.73 10.16
N ASN A 140 3.31 -0.09 9.12
CA ASN A 140 4.29 -0.18 8.03
C ASN A 140 4.31 1.11 7.20
N LEU A 141 3.16 1.77 6.96
CA LEU A 141 3.11 3.11 6.37
C LEU A 141 3.92 4.14 7.18
N ALA A 142 3.86 4.08 8.52
CA ALA A 142 4.66 4.95 9.37
C ALA A 142 6.16 4.69 9.22
N VAL A 143 6.55 3.42 9.01
CA VAL A 143 7.94 3.05 8.73
C VAL A 143 8.38 3.61 7.39
N PHE A 144 7.59 3.41 6.33
CA PHE A 144 7.88 3.96 4.99
C PHE A 144 8.05 5.47 5.03
N ASP A 145 7.13 6.16 5.69
CA ASP A 145 7.18 7.61 5.84
C ASP A 145 8.43 8.08 6.62
N GLY A 146 8.84 7.34 7.65
CA GLY A 146 10.06 7.62 8.40
C GLY A 146 11.37 7.43 7.62
N LEU A 147 11.35 6.71 6.49
CA LEU A 147 12.54 6.53 5.64
C LEU A 147 12.86 7.78 4.81
N ASP A 148 11.91 8.69 4.64
CA ASP A 148 12.02 9.84 3.73
C ASP A 148 12.96 10.95 4.24
N LYS A 149 13.33 11.01 5.54
CA LYS A 149 14.44 11.85 6.09
C LYS A 149 14.64 13.25 5.44
N ASN A 150 13.57 14.04 5.33
CA ASN A 150 13.52 15.39 4.72
C ASN A 150 13.72 15.44 3.19
N ARG A 151 13.60 14.31 2.50
CA ARG A 151 13.54 14.23 1.04
C ARG A 151 12.11 14.32 0.50
N ALA A 152 11.15 14.56 1.38
CA ALA A 152 9.76 14.80 1.03
C ALA A 152 9.65 15.79 -0.11
N VAL A 153 8.79 15.46 -1.07
CA VAL A 153 8.35 16.39 -2.12
C VAL A 153 7.76 17.67 -1.50
N THR A 154 7.38 17.62 -0.22
CA THR A 154 6.79 18.71 0.60
C THR A 154 7.79 19.42 1.53
N GLY A 155 9.05 18.97 1.62
CA GLY A 155 10.11 19.59 2.43
C GLY A 155 10.08 19.30 3.94
N ALA A 156 9.12 18.52 4.44
CA ALA A 156 9.10 17.99 5.81
C ALA A 156 9.11 16.47 5.72
N GLY A 157 10.19 15.82 6.16
CA GLY A 157 10.51 14.41 5.91
C GLY A 157 9.60 13.32 6.43
N CYS A 158 8.40 13.67 6.88
CA CYS A 158 7.36 12.79 7.39
C CYS A 158 5.98 13.41 7.09
N GLY A 159 4.96 12.58 6.97
CA GLY A 159 3.57 12.94 6.73
C GLY A 159 3.17 12.90 5.26
N ASN A 160 3.85 12.11 4.45
CA ASN A 160 3.63 12.05 3.01
C ASN A 160 2.56 11.04 2.61
N ALA A 161 2.16 10.14 3.50
CA ALA A 161 1.09 9.18 3.22
C ALA A 161 -0.20 9.90 2.77
N MET A 162 -0.99 9.22 1.92
CA MET A 162 -2.23 9.79 1.40
C MET A 162 -3.15 10.22 2.55
N ARG A 163 -3.45 11.53 2.61
CA ARG A 163 -4.29 12.16 3.63
C ARG A 163 -3.78 11.97 5.07
N TYR A 164 -2.47 12.15 5.27
CA TYR A 164 -1.86 12.29 6.59
C TYR A 164 -2.50 13.45 7.38
N ILE A 165 -2.72 13.24 8.67
CA ILE A 165 -3.27 14.27 9.56
C ILE A 165 -2.09 15.03 10.20
N ASN A 166 -2.04 16.36 10.02
CA ASN A 166 -0.96 17.26 10.46
C ASN A 166 -0.58 17.19 11.96
N LEU A 167 -1.39 16.52 12.79
CA LEU A 167 -1.02 16.18 14.17
C LEU A 167 -0.60 14.70 14.20
N PRO A 168 0.70 14.40 14.36
CA PRO A 168 1.16 13.03 14.51
C PRO A 168 0.43 12.33 15.67
N GLY A 169 -0.11 11.14 15.40
CA GLY A 169 -0.85 10.37 16.37
C GLY A 169 -1.22 8.99 15.85
N ALA A 170 -1.87 8.19 16.69
CA ALA A 170 -2.23 6.80 16.38
C ALA A 170 -3.15 6.65 15.16
N THR A 171 -3.76 7.74 14.67
CA THR A 171 -4.68 7.74 13.53
C THR A 171 -4.10 8.43 12.29
N SER A 172 -2.84 8.88 12.30
CA SER A 172 -2.29 9.67 11.19
C SER A 172 -2.28 8.93 9.85
N TYR A 173 -2.08 7.60 9.87
CA TYR A 173 -2.09 6.75 8.67
C TYR A 173 -3.42 6.05 8.43
N GLN A 174 -4.43 6.29 9.27
CA GLN A 174 -5.66 5.53 9.27
C GLN A 174 -6.41 5.61 7.94
N PHE A 175 -6.45 6.79 7.30
CA PHE A 175 -7.10 6.92 5.99
C PHE A 175 -6.42 6.01 4.95
N SER A 176 -5.09 6.13 4.81
CA SER A 176 -4.31 5.33 3.86
C SER A 176 -4.44 3.85 4.16
N ALA A 177 -4.30 3.44 5.43
CA ALA A 177 -4.44 2.04 5.83
C ALA A 177 -5.82 1.47 5.51
N ARG A 178 -6.90 2.24 5.70
CA ARG A 178 -8.26 1.81 5.34
C ARG A 178 -8.45 1.70 3.83
N LEU A 179 -7.87 2.63 3.08
CA LEU A 179 -7.90 2.62 1.63
C LEU A 179 -7.19 1.38 1.08
N PHE A 180 -5.98 1.09 1.55
CA PHE A 180 -5.20 -0.07 1.11
C PHE A 180 -5.73 -1.41 1.66
N ALA A 181 -6.37 -1.40 2.82
CA ALA A 181 -7.10 -2.55 3.34
C ALA A 181 -8.39 -2.84 2.57
N ASP A 182 -8.91 -1.92 1.77
CA ASP A 182 -10.05 -2.17 0.88
C ASP A 182 -9.54 -2.57 -0.50
N ASP A 183 -9.45 -3.87 -0.79
CA ASP A 183 -9.00 -4.35 -2.10
C ASP A 183 -10.04 -4.17 -3.23
N GLN A 184 -11.16 -3.50 -2.98
CA GLN A 184 -12.06 -3.08 -4.04
C GLN A 184 -11.49 -1.83 -4.70
N LEU A 185 -11.45 -1.82 -6.03
CA LEU A 185 -11.17 -0.59 -6.76
C LEU A 185 -12.46 0.17 -7.00
N LEU A 186 -12.37 1.49 -6.83
CA LEU A 186 -13.48 2.39 -7.08
C LEU A 186 -13.61 2.63 -8.58
N VAL A 187 -14.84 2.56 -9.06
CA VAL A 187 -15.21 2.88 -10.44
C VAL A 187 -16.41 3.83 -10.45
N ASP A 188 -16.36 4.88 -11.26
CA ASP A 188 -17.47 5.78 -11.52
C ASP A 188 -18.15 5.36 -12.82
N THR A 189 -19.27 4.64 -12.69
CA THR A 189 -19.99 4.10 -13.85
C THR A 189 -20.71 5.17 -14.68
N GLN A 190 -20.74 6.42 -14.19
CA GLN A 190 -21.29 7.55 -14.93
C GLN A 190 -20.29 8.10 -15.97
N LEU A 191 -19.02 7.72 -15.88
CA LEU A 191 -17.97 8.12 -16.81
C LEU A 191 -17.70 7.01 -17.82
N SER A 192 -17.60 7.38 -19.11
CA SER A 192 -17.44 6.42 -20.21
C SER A 192 -16.00 5.96 -20.45
N THR A 193 -15.02 6.59 -19.79
CA THR A 193 -13.59 6.40 -20.07
C THR A 193 -12.84 6.09 -18.79
N CYS A 194 -12.08 5.00 -18.78
CA CYS A 194 -11.28 4.52 -17.66
C CYS A 194 -9.80 4.54 -18.07
N GLY A 195 -9.11 5.65 -17.83
CA GLY A 195 -7.73 5.85 -18.30
C GLY A 195 -6.71 6.05 -17.19
N ILE A 196 -7.15 6.17 -15.94
CA ILE A 196 -6.27 6.48 -14.80
C ILE A 196 -6.59 5.51 -13.67
N TYR A 197 -5.58 4.78 -13.23
CA TYR A 197 -5.64 3.99 -12.00
C TYR A 197 -5.69 4.93 -10.77
N PHE A 198 -6.51 4.61 -9.77
CA PHE A 198 -6.70 5.39 -8.54
C PHE A 198 -7.31 6.79 -8.67
N ASP A 199 -7.92 7.18 -9.80
CA ASP A 199 -8.42 8.56 -9.96
C ASP A 199 -9.46 8.96 -8.87
N LEU A 200 -10.36 8.03 -8.50
CA LEU A 200 -11.35 8.24 -7.45
C LEU A 200 -10.78 8.18 -6.04
N GLU A 201 -9.81 7.30 -5.81
CA GLU A 201 -9.09 7.19 -4.55
C GLU A 201 -8.25 8.45 -4.28
N LEU A 202 -7.59 8.99 -5.29
CA LEU A 202 -6.84 10.25 -5.23
C LEU A 202 -7.75 11.44 -4.99
N PHE A 203 -8.96 11.46 -5.56
CA PHE A 203 -9.98 12.46 -5.22
C PHE A 203 -10.28 12.45 -3.72
N GLN A 204 -10.53 11.29 -3.12
CA GLN A 204 -10.79 11.18 -1.68
C GLN A 204 -9.56 11.48 -0.82
N GLY A 205 -8.38 11.05 -1.25
CA GLY A 205 -7.11 11.28 -0.58
C GLY A 205 -6.71 12.75 -0.53
N SER A 206 -7.01 13.48 -1.60
CA SER A 206 -6.78 14.92 -1.71
C SER A 206 -7.84 15.77 -1.03
N SER A 207 -8.69 15.18 -0.18
CA SER A 207 -9.83 15.85 0.46
C SER A 207 -10.76 16.52 -0.56
N ASN A 208 -11.06 15.81 -1.64
CA ASN A 208 -11.97 16.21 -2.72
C ASN A 208 -11.47 17.39 -3.57
N THR A 209 -10.16 17.60 -3.68
CA THR A 209 -9.57 18.69 -4.48
C THR A 209 -9.10 18.22 -5.86
N LEU A 210 -8.67 16.97 -5.98
CA LEU A 210 -8.25 16.35 -7.24
C LEU A 210 -9.45 15.68 -7.91
N PHE A 211 -10.32 16.45 -8.56
CA PHE A 211 -11.52 15.91 -9.22
C PHE A 211 -11.16 14.79 -10.22
N PRO A 212 -11.90 13.67 -10.20
CA PRO A 212 -11.68 12.57 -11.14
C PRO A 212 -12.07 13.03 -12.54
N THR A 213 -11.25 12.64 -13.51
CA THR A 213 -11.47 12.92 -14.94
C THR A 213 -11.83 11.66 -15.72
N THR A 214 -11.62 10.50 -15.10
CA THR A 214 -11.91 9.18 -15.65
C THR A 214 -12.66 8.34 -14.63
N CYS A 215 -13.19 7.20 -15.08
CA CYS A 215 -13.96 6.29 -14.27
C CYS A 215 -13.16 5.67 -13.11
N GLY A 216 -11.81 5.69 -13.13
CA GLY A 216 -10.98 4.96 -12.17
C GLY A 216 -10.78 3.49 -12.53
N GLY A 217 -10.65 2.62 -11.52
CA GLY A 217 -10.43 1.18 -11.70
C GLY A 217 -9.01 0.79 -12.10
N ARG A 218 -8.84 -0.43 -12.61
CA ARG A 218 -7.57 -0.98 -13.13
C ARG A 218 -7.83 -1.58 -14.49
N THR A 219 -6.89 -1.34 -15.39
CA THR A 219 -6.79 -2.02 -16.68
C THR A 219 -5.39 -2.61 -16.81
N PRO A 220 -5.18 -3.67 -17.61
CA PRO A 220 -3.84 -4.26 -17.79
C PRO A 220 -2.82 -3.32 -18.45
N ILE A 221 -3.27 -2.25 -19.10
CA ILE A 221 -2.41 -1.25 -19.73
C ILE A 221 -1.90 -0.19 -18.75
N HIS A 222 -2.45 -0.13 -17.53
CA HIS A 222 -1.99 0.81 -16.52
C HIS A 222 -0.75 0.27 -15.81
N ASP A 223 0.21 1.17 -15.59
CA ASP A 223 1.30 0.93 -14.65
C ASP A 223 0.80 1.11 -13.21
N VAL A 224 0.28 0.01 -12.68
CA VAL A 224 -0.37 -0.02 -11.36
C VAL A 224 0.63 -0.06 -10.21
N PHE A 225 1.85 -0.55 -10.45
CA PHE A 225 2.86 -0.65 -9.40
C PHE A 225 3.50 0.71 -9.15
N ASP A 226 3.94 1.40 -10.20
CA ASP A 226 4.47 2.77 -10.10
C ASP A 226 3.49 3.71 -9.42
N MET A 227 2.22 3.65 -9.80
CA MET A 227 1.18 4.44 -9.15
C MET A 227 0.99 4.10 -7.68
N THR A 228 0.97 2.80 -7.33
CA THR A 228 0.82 2.41 -5.92
C THR A 228 2.03 2.84 -5.11
N TYR A 229 3.24 2.63 -5.63
CA TYR A 229 4.48 3.02 -4.97
C TYR A 229 4.59 4.55 -4.80
N SER A 230 4.33 5.32 -5.86
CA SER A 230 4.26 6.79 -5.82
C SER A 230 3.33 7.30 -4.72
N VAL A 231 2.15 6.70 -4.63
CA VAL A 231 1.13 7.08 -3.65
C VAL A 231 1.53 6.65 -2.23
N LEU A 232 2.19 5.50 -2.06
CA LEU A 232 2.67 5.05 -0.76
C LEU A 232 3.79 5.95 -0.22
N ALA A 233 4.75 6.30 -1.08
CA ALA A 233 5.92 7.06 -0.68
C ALA A 233 5.63 8.57 -0.53
N ALA A 234 4.82 9.15 -1.43
CA ALA A 234 4.61 10.60 -1.50
C ALA A 234 3.13 11.04 -1.50
N GLY A 235 2.19 10.12 -1.30
CA GLY A 235 0.76 10.44 -1.23
C GLY A 235 0.27 11.07 -2.52
N THR A 236 -0.53 12.15 -2.40
CA THR A 236 -1.00 12.90 -3.57
C THR A 236 0.11 13.71 -4.25
N PHE A 237 1.26 13.93 -3.59
CA PHE A 237 2.41 14.61 -4.19
C PHE A 237 3.28 13.67 -5.04
N GLY A 238 3.12 12.36 -4.88
CA GLY A 238 3.77 11.34 -5.71
C GLY A 238 3.19 11.24 -7.13
N VAL A 239 2.15 12.00 -7.43
CA VAL A 239 1.42 11.92 -8.70
C VAL A 239 1.32 13.30 -9.32
N GLU A 240 1.54 13.40 -10.64
CA GLU A 240 1.36 14.66 -11.36
C GLU A 240 -0.10 15.13 -11.38
N ILE A 241 -0.27 16.45 -11.23
CA ILE A 241 -1.58 17.10 -11.37
C ILE A 241 -1.94 17.14 -12.86
N ASN A 242 -3.19 16.80 -13.22
CA ASN A 242 -3.71 16.86 -14.60
C ASN A 242 -3.06 15.90 -15.61
N GLY A 243 -2.62 14.74 -15.13
CA GLY A 243 -2.15 13.62 -15.95
C GLY A 243 -2.13 12.33 -15.15
N ARG A 244 -2.06 12.46 -13.81
CA ARG A 244 -2.09 11.35 -12.85
C ARG A 244 -0.99 10.33 -13.15
N VAL A 245 0.15 10.86 -13.59
CA VAL A 245 1.36 10.11 -13.89
C VAL A 245 2.14 9.93 -12.58
N PRO A 246 2.60 8.72 -12.25
CA PRO A 246 3.44 8.48 -11.09
C PRO A 246 4.77 9.21 -11.23
N ARG A 247 5.29 9.77 -10.13
CA ARG A 247 6.60 10.45 -10.08
C ARG A 247 7.72 9.54 -9.61
N LEU A 248 7.35 8.44 -8.97
CA LEU A 248 8.23 7.41 -8.47
C LEU A 248 7.81 6.10 -9.15
N GLY A 249 8.78 5.42 -9.75
CA GLY A 249 8.55 4.15 -10.41
C GLY A 249 9.75 3.24 -10.30
N ASP A 250 9.63 2.05 -10.87
CA ASP A 250 10.67 1.03 -10.92
C ASP A 250 11.48 1.05 -12.23
N ASP A 251 11.29 2.08 -13.06
CA ASP A 251 11.84 2.23 -14.43
C ASP A 251 11.39 1.12 -15.41
N VAL A 252 10.35 0.34 -15.07
CA VAL A 252 9.76 -0.70 -15.90
C VAL A 252 8.38 -0.26 -16.38
N GLY A 253 8.32 0.31 -17.59
CA GLY A 253 7.03 0.71 -18.17
C GLY A 253 6.06 -0.47 -18.43
N PRO A 254 4.77 -0.17 -18.66
CA PRO A 254 3.73 -1.19 -18.81
C PRO A 254 4.02 -2.13 -19.98
N HIS A 255 3.51 -3.36 -19.89
CA HIS A 255 3.59 -4.32 -20.98
C HIS A 255 2.90 -3.75 -22.23
N ALA A 256 3.68 -3.49 -23.28
CA ALA A 256 3.18 -2.94 -24.55
C ALA A 256 2.44 -3.98 -25.40
N ASP A 257 2.58 -5.26 -25.05
CA ASP A 257 2.09 -6.41 -25.78
C ASP A 257 0.89 -7.10 -25.10
N VAL A 258 0.31 -6.47 -24.08
CA VAL A 258 -0.90 -7.00 -23.45
C VAL A 258 -2.08 -6.94 -24.41
N THR A 259 -2.68 -8.09 -24.63
CA THR A 259 -3.94 -8.19 -25.38
C THR A 259 -5.07 -7.46 -24.64
N THR A 260 -5.91 -6.70 -25.35
CA THR A 260 -7.13 -6.07 -24.74
C THR A 260 -8.28 -7.06 -24.59
N THR A 261 -8.06 -8.32 -24.94
CA THR A 261 -9.03 -9.43 -24.82
C THR A 261 -8.47 -10.46 -23.85
N PHE A 262 -9.31 -10.99 -22.97
CA PHE A 262 -8.95 -12.07 -22.06
C PHE A 262 -8.30 -13.24 -22.84
N PRO A 263 -7.18 -13.83 -22.38
CA PRO A 263 -6.62 -13.79 -21.01
C PRO A 263 -5.67 -12.64 -20.64
N PHE A 264 -5.60 -11.52 -21.37
CA PHE A 264 -4.75 -10.35 -21.04
C PHE A 264 -3.28 -10.73 -20.76
N LEU A 265 -2.71 -11.60 -21.60
CA LEU A 265 -1.33 -12.04 -21.49
C LEU A 265 -0.39 -11.15 -22.33
N GLY A 266 0.79 -10.89 -21.79
CA GLY A 266 1.97 -10.36 -22.48
C GLY A 266 3.16 -11.32 -22.29
N ALA A 267 4.24 -11.11 -23.03
CA ALA A 267 5.49 -11.83 -22.87
C ALA A 267 6.13 -11.53 -21.50
N PRO A 268 6.84 -12.50 -20.88
CA PRO A 268 7.62 -12.25 -19.67
C PRO A 268 8.62 -11.11 -19.87
N ARG A 269 8.81 -10.30 -18.83
CA ARG A 269 9.82 -9.25 -18.73
C ARG A 269 10.89 -9.67 -17.73
#